data_AF-A0A6P0IQ52-F1
#
_entry.id   AF-A0A6P0IQ52-F1
#
_cell.length_a   1.000
_cell.length_b   1.000
_cell.length_c   1.000
_cell.angle_alpha   90.00
_cell.angle_beta   90.00
_cell.angle_gamma   90.00
#
_symmetry.space_group_name_H-M   'P 1'
#
loop_
_entity.id
_entity.type
_entity.pdbx_description
1 polymer ?
#
loop_
_entity_poly.entity_id
_entity_poly.type
_entity_poly.pdbx_seq_one_letter_code
_entity_poly.pdbx_strand_id
1 'polypeptide(L)' 'MIRPRTKPLGKLPTSIPGLDSILAGGIPELSINIITGPPGSG' A
#
# COMPACT_ATOMS: atom_id res chain seq x y z
N MET A 1 -9.22 29.47 -3.53
CA MET A 1 -8.02 28.61 -3.65
C MET A 1 -7.91 27.77 -2.38
N ILE A 2 -8.29 26.49 -2.43
CA ILE A 2 -8.29 25.60 -1.26
C ILE A 2 -6.90 24.98 -1.15
N ARG A 3 -6.17 25.27 -0.07
CA ARG A 3 -4.89 24.60 0.23
C ARG A 3 -5.22 23.29 0.95
N PRO A 4 -4.90 22.10 0.40
CA PRO A 4 -5.03 20.86 1.16
C PRO A 4 -4.00 20.90 2.30
N ARG A 5 -4.47 20.80 3.54
CA ARG A 5 -3.65 20.89 4.77
C ARG A 5 -3.30 19.51 5.34
N THR A 6 -3.22 18.47 4.51
CA THR A 6 -3.00 17.08 4.97
C THR A 6 -1.67 16.56 4.46
N LYS A 7 -0.76 16.24 5.39
CA LYS A 7 0.48 15.53 5.11
C LYS A 7 0.15 14.22 4.36
N PRO A 8 0.87 13.87 3.27
CA PRO A 8 0.70 12.56 2.64
C PRO A 8 1.01 11.45 3.66
N LEU A 9 0.16 10.43 3.69
CA LEU A 9 0.29 9.28 4.58
C LEU A 9 1.53 8.45 4.21
N GLY A 10 2.09 7.75 5.21
CA GLY A 10 3.22 6.85 5.03
C GLY A 10 2.82 5.55 4.31
N LYS A 11 3.80 4.67 4.10
CA LYS A 11 3.59 3.29 3.64
C LYS A 11 4.18 2.32 4.66
N LEU A 12 3.45 1.24 4.93
CA LEU A 12 3.84 0.13 5.78
C LEU A 12 4.51 -0.96 4.93
N PRO A 13 5.72 -1.42 5.27
CA PRO A 13 6.38 -2.48 4.52
C PRO A 13 5.62 -3.80 4.65
N THR A 14 5.49 -4.53 3.55
CA THR A 14 4.88 -5.87 3.54
C THR A 14 5.87 -6.94 3.99
N SER A 15 7.18 -6.67 3.93
CA SER A 15 8.26 -7.62 4.23
C SER A 15 8.27 -8.86 3.33
N ILE A 16 7.51 -8.85 2.22
CA ILE A 16 7.50 -9.92 1.24
C ILE A 16 8.59 -9.63 0.19
N PRO A 17 9.51 -10.57 -0.08
CA PRO A 17 10.58 -10.37 -1.06
C PRO A 17 10.03 -9.91 -2.42
N GLY A 18 10.53 -8.78 -2.91
CA GLY A 18 10.15 -8.20 -4.19
C GLY A 18 8.82 -7.44 -4.19
N LEU A 19 7.90 -7.69 -3.26
CA LEU A 19 6.59 -7.03 -3.24
C LEU A 19 6.68 -5.56 -2.85
N ASP A 20 7.51 -5.23 -1.86
CA ASP A 20 7.71 -3.83 -1.45
C ASP A 20 8.30 -2.97 -2.57
N SER A 21 9.13 -3.55 -3.42
CA SER A 21 9.66 -2.87 -4.61
C SER A 21 8.57 -2.58 -5.63
N ILE A 22 7.65 -3.52 -5.86
CA ILE A 22 6.49 -3.34 -6.75
C ILE A 22 5.53 -2.29 -6.19
N LEU A 23 5.30 -2.31 -4.87
CA LEU A 23 4.42 -1.37 -4.18
C LEU A 23 5.10 -0.03 -3.84
N ALA A 24 6.34 0.18 -4.27
CA ALA A 24 7.14 1.37 -3.99
C ALA A 24 7.17 1.72 -2.48
N GLY A 25 7.58 0.77 -1.66
CA GLY A 25 7.75 0.90 -0.21
C GLY A 25 6.63 0.32 0.64
N GLY A 26 5.66 -0.38 0.04
CA GLY A 26 4.61 -1.11 0.75
C GLY A 26 3.21 -0.51 0.65
N ILE A 27 2.36 -0.81 1.64
CA ILE A 27 0.93 -0.51 1.63
C ILE A 27 0.64 0.84 2.31
N PRO A 28 -0.21 1.73 1.75
CA PRO A 28 -0.54 3.01 2.38
C PRO A 28 -1.10 2.84 3.80
N GLU A 29 -0.64 3.67 4.74
CA GLU A 29 -1.20 3.72 6.08
C GLU A 29 -2.68 4.12 6.06
N LEU A 30 -3.46 3.62 7.04
CA LEU A 30 -4.88 3.96 7.21
C LEU A 30 -5.74 3.68 5.96
N SER A 31 -5.36 2.67 5.17
CA SER A 31 -6.07 2.28 3.94
C SER A 31 -6.73 0.91 4.06
N ILE A 32 -7.82 0.71 3.30
CA ILE A 32 -8.41 -0.60 3.04
C ILE A 32 -7.86 -1.09 1.71
N ASN A 33 -7.23 -2.27 1.71
CA ASN A 33 -6.63 -2.86 0.52
C ASN A 33 -7.37 -4.12 0.14
N ILE A 34 -7.71 -4.24 -1.14
CA ILE A 34 -8.39 -5.42 -1.69
C ILE A 34 -7.35 -6.23 -2.46
N ILE A 35 -7.14 -7.47 -2.03
CA ILE A 35 -6.25 -8.41 -2.69
C ILE A 35 -7.13 -9.47 -3.35
N THR A 36 -6.95 -9.66 -4.66
CA THR A 36 -7.74 -10.62 -5.46
C THR A 36 -6.83 -11.60 -6.18
N GLY A 37 -7.31 -12.83 -6.34
CA GLY A 37 -6.58 -13.89 -7.03
C GLY A 37 -7.44 -15.14 -7.26
N PRO A 38 -7.02 -16.03 -8.17
CA PRO A 38 -7.69 -17.32 -8.38
C PRO A 38 -7.55 -18.24 -7.14
N PRO A 39 -8.31 -19.34 -7.05
CA PRO A 39 -8.13 -20.35 -6.01
C PRO A 39 -6.68 -20.85 -5.94
N GLY A 40 -6.11 -20.90 -4.73
CA GLY A 40 -4.72 -21.32 -4.51
C GLY A 40 -3.64 -20.26 -4.82
N SER A 41 -4.00 -18.97 -4.87
CA SER A 41 -3.06 -17.86 -5.15
C SER A 41 -2.33 -17.28 -3.93
N GLY A 42 -2.78 -17.63 -2.72
CA GLY A 42 -2.02 -17.36 -1.50
C GLY A 42 -0.78 -18.23 -1.40
#